data_AF-A0A2M7D9P0-F1
#
_entry.id   AF-A0A2M7D9P0-F1
#
_cell.length_a   1.000
_cell.length_b   1.000
_cell.length_c   1.000
_cell.angle_alpha   90.00
_cell.angle_beta   90.00
_cell.angle_gamma   90.00
#
_symmetry.space_group_name_H-M   'P 1'
#
loop_
_entity.id
_entity.type
_entity.pdbx_description
1 polymer ?
#
loop_
_entity_poly.entity_id
_entity_poly.type
_entity_poly.pdbx_seq_one_letter_code
_entity_poly.pdbx_strand_id
1 'polypeptide(L)'
;MLYILIFLLLVIIFFFVGKSSEAEKIVWGVNFSQKHAELLGLDWKEAYLALIDDLGAKNIKLATYWDLIESEEEQYNFEDLDWQIKTAEEK
;
A
#
# COMPACT_ATOMS: atom_id res chain seq x y z
N MET A 1 -36.34 32.98 13.96
CA MET A 1 -35.92 31.78 14.73
C MET A 1 -36.24 30.48 14.00
N LEU A 2 -37.49 30.22 13.61
CA LEU A 2 -37.88 28.97 12.93
C LEU A 2 -37.09 28.68 11.63
N TYR A 3 -36.96 29.66 10.73
CA TYR A 3 -36.21 29.49 9.47
C TYR A 3 -34.72 29.21 9.67
N ILE A 4 -34.13 29.77 10.73
CA ILE A 4 -32.73 29.51 11.09
C ILE A 4 -32.60 28.05 11.54
N LEU A 5 -33.55 27.56 12.34
CA LEU A 5 -33.57 26.18 12.82
C LEU A 5 -33.72 25.17 11.67
N ILE A 6 -34.59 25.47 10.70
CA ILE A 6 -34.79 24.65 9.49
C ILE A 6 -33.52 24.65 8.63
N PHE A 7 -32.89 25.81 8.42
CA PHE A 7 -31.64 25.91 7.67
C PHE A 7 -30.53 25.08 8.35
N LEU A 8 -30.41 25.18 9.67
CA LEU A 8 -29.42 24.43 10.45
C LEU A 8 -29.66 22.92 10.37
N LEU A 9 -30.93 22.49 10.39
CA LEU A 9 -31.32 21.10 10.20
C LEU A 9 -30.93 20.59 8.80
N LEU A 10 -31.16 21.37 7.75
CA LEU A 10 -30.80 21.01 6.38
C LEU A 10 -29.28 20.89 6.21
N VAL A 11 -28.50 21.79 6.83
CA VAL A 11 -27.04 21.71 6.85
C VAL A 11 -26.59 20.42 7.55
N ILE A 12 -27.17 20.09 8.71
CA ILE A 12 -26.85 18.84 9.42
C ILE A 12 -27.18 17.62 8.55
N ILE A 13 -28.35 17.59 7.91
CA ILE A 13 -28.74 16.47 7.04
C ILE A 13 -27.76 16.34 5.87
N PHE A 14 -27.40 17.46 5.22
CA PHE A 14 -26.49 17.47 4.09
C PHE A 14 -25.10 16.90 4.44
N PHE A 15 -24.54 17.30 5.58
CA PHE A 15 -23.19 16.87 5.98
C PHE A 15 -23.12 15.48 6.62
N PHE A 16 -24.21 15.01 7.25
CA PHE A 16 -24.17 13.79 8.08
C PHE A 16 -25.00 12.61 7.55
N VAL A 17 -25.77 12.77 6.45
CA VAL A 17 -26.63 11.71 5.89
C VAL A 17 -26.13 11.18 4.54
N GLY A 18 -25.14 11.83 3.91
CA GLY A 18 -24.52 11.34 2.68
C GLY A 18 -23.80 10.00 2.89
N LYS A 19 -24.07 9.01 2.04
CA LYS A 19 -23.29 7.77 1.95
C LYS A 19 -22.30 7.92 0.80
N SER A 20 -21.01 7.66 1.05
CA SER A 20 -20.04 7.54 -0.05
C SER A 20 -20.41 6.36 -0.93
N SER A 21 -20.20 6.47 -2.24
CA SER A 21 -20.30 5.32 -3.13
C SER A 21 -19.29 4.26 -2.68
N GLU A 22 -19.77 3.03 -2.49
CA GLU A 22 -18.89 1.89 -2.23
C GLU A 22 -18.05 1.61 -3.47
N ALA A 23 -16.78 1.25 -3.28
CA ALA A 23 -15.93 0.86 -4.38
C ALA A 23 -16.49 -0.40 -5.03
N GLU A 24 -16.87 -0.32 -6.31
CA GLU A 24 -17.50 -1.45 -7.02
C GLU A 24 -16.57 -2.67 -7.13
N LYS A 25 -15.25 -2.44 -7.12
CA LYS A 25 -14.23 -3.48 -7.16
C LYS A 25 -13.09 -3.13 -6.22
N ILE A 26 -12.93 -3.91 -5.16
CA ILE A 26 -11.82 -3.78 -4.22
C ILE A 26 -10.78 -4.84 -4.56
N VAL A 27 -9.54 -4.40 -4.81
CA VAL A 27 -8.39 -5.30 -4.97
C VAL A 27 -7.65 -5.33 -3.64
N TRP A 28 -7.64 -6.50 -3.00
CA TRP A 28 -6.93 -6.73 -1.75
C TRP A 28 -5.49 -7.15 -2.01
N GLY A 29 -4.59 -6.63 -1.19
CA GLY A 29 -3.17 -6.87 -1.33
C GLY A 29 -2.38 -6.46 -0.09
N VAL A 30 -1.07 -6.61 -0.18
CA VAL A 30 -0.12 -6.25 0.87
C VAL A 30 0.87 -5.21 0.35
N ASN A 31 1.45 -4.45 1.26
CA ASN A 31 2.57 -3.57 0.97
C ASN A 31 3.83 -4.15 1.59
N PHE A 32 4.87 -4.34 0.79
CA PHE A 32 6.15 -4.85 1.25
C PHE A 32 7.22 -3.77 1.19
N SER A 33 8.07 -3.74 2.22
CA SER A 33 9.22 -2.84 2.32
C SER A 33 10.42 -3.65 2.78
N GLN A 34 11.40 -3.79 1.88
CA GLN A 34 12.69 -4.40 2.17
C GLN A 34 13.34 -3.76 3.40
N LYS A 35 13.46 -2.43 3.39
CA LYS A 35 14.05 -1.68 4.51
C LYS A 35 13.32 -1.92 5.83
N HIS A 36 11.99 -1.98 5.81
CA HIS A 36 11.24 -2.18 7.05
C HIS A 36 11.48 -3.57 7.63
N ALA A 37 11.55 -4.61 6.77
CA ALA A 37 11.90 -5.95 7.21
C ALA A 37 13.32 -5.99 7.81
N GLU A 38 14.30 -5.37 7.15
CA GLU A 38 15.67 -5.28 7.64
C GLU A 38 15.78 -4.49 8.96
N LEU A 39 15.04 -3.38 9.10
CA LEU A 39 14.97 -2.60 10.34
C LEU A 39 14.41 -3.40 11.52
N LEU A 40 13.54 -4.37 11.25
CA LEU A 40 13.02 -5.31 12.25
C LEU A 40 14.00 -6.47 12.54
N GLY A 41 15.15 -6.50 11.88
CA GLY A 41 16.15 -7.56 12.02
C GLY A 41 15.76 -8.87 11.31
N LEU A 42 14.85 -8.81 10.34
CA LEU A 42 14.42 -9.95 9.56
C LEU A 42 15.27 -10.11 8.29
N ASP A 43 15.39 -11.34 7.80
CA ASP A 43 15.78 -11.56 6.41
C ASP A 43 14.63 -11.12 5.50
N TRP A 44 14.86 -10.09 4.69
CA TRP A 44 13.81 -9.50 3.88
C TRP A 44 13.36 -10.42 2.73
N LYS A 45 14.23 -11.29 2.20
CA LYS A 45 13.88 -12.22 1.12
C LYS A 45 12.96 -13.31 1.66
N GLU A 46 13.29 -13.86 2.82
CA GLU A 46 12.43 -14.84 3.50
C GLU A 46 11.09 -14.22 3.90
N ALA A 47 11.08 -13.00 4.44
CA ALA A 47 9.84 -12.29 4.76
C ALA A 47 8.98 -12.02 3.51
N TYR A 48 9.62 -11.66 2.39
CA TYR A 48 8.93 -11.47 1.12
C TYR A 48 8.33 -12.76 0.58
N LEU A 49 9.09 -13.86 0.62
CA LEU A 49 8.62 -15.17 0.21
C LEU A 49 7.47 -15.67 1.09
N ALA A 50 7.52 -15.45 2.40
CA ALA A 50 6.42 -15.80 3.30
C ALA A 50 5.12 -15.04 2.98
N LEU A 51 5.20 -13.78 2.50
CA LEU A 51 4.01 -13.06 2.04
C LEU A 51 3.38 -13.70 0.79
N ILE A 52 4.19 -14.30 -0.08
CA ILE A 52 3.74 -14.93 -1.32
C ILE A 52 3.28 -16.36 -1.06
N ASP A 53 4.14 -17.18 -0.47
CA ASP A 53 3.99 -18.62 -0.34
C ASP A 53 3.07 -19.01 0.82
N ASP A 54 3.24 -18.38 2.00
CA ASP A 54 2.48 -18.74 3.20
C ASP A 54 1.16 -17.96 3.30
N LEU A 55 1.23 -16.63 3.14
CA LEU A 55 0.05 -15.76 3.18
C LEU A 55 -0.78 -15.84 1.89
N GLY A 56 -0.17 -16.21 0.76
CA GLY A 56 -0.86 -16.30 -0.53
C GLY A 56 -1.21 -14.95 -1.15
N ALA A 57 -0.44 -13.89 -0.85
CA ALA A 57 -0.73 -12.55 -1.37
C ALA A 57 -0.61 -12.50 -2.90
N LYS A 58 -1.67 -12.03 -3.57
CA LYS A 58 -1.73 -11.93 -5.05
C LYS A 58 -1.54 -10.54 -5.62
N ASN A 59 -1.75 -9.51 -4.80
CA ASN A 59 -1.47 -8.13 -5.18
C ASN A 59 -0.48 -7.58 -4.18
N ILE A 60 0.72 -7.27 -4.65
CA ILE A 60 1.80 -6.80 -3.78
C ILE A 60 2.23 -5.43 -4.30
N LYS A 61 2.16 -4.45 -3.41
CA LYS A 61 2.79 -3.15 -3.62
C LYS A 61 4.21 -3.22 -3.06
N LEU A 62 5.20 -2.90 -3.88
CA LEU A 62 6.59 -2.79 -3.45
C LEU A 62 6.90 -1.34 -3.08
N ALA A 63 7.39 -1.13 -1.87
CA ALA A 63 7.96 0.15 -1.46
C ALA A 63 9.39 0.24 -2.01
N THR A 64 9.55 0.98 -3.10
CA THR A 64 10.86 1.23 -3.73
C THR A 64 11.54 2.41 -3.06
N TYR A 65 12.84 2.27 -2.77
CA TYR A 65 13.62 3.31 -2.08
C TYR A 65 14.74 3.81 -2.98
N TRP A 66 14.79 5.13 -3.17
CA TRP A 66 15.77 5.75 -4.07
C TRP A 66 17.20 5.48 -3.63
N ASP A 67 17.48 5.49 -2.34
CA ASP A 67 18.83 5.25 -1.80
C ASP A 67 19.26 3.78 -1.80
N LEU A 68 18.35 2.83 -2.05
CA LEU A 68 18.73 1.47 -2.42
C LEU A 68 19.03 1.35 -3.91
N ILE A 69 18.25 2.07 -4.73
CA ILE A 69 18.38 2.05 -6.18
C ILE A 69 19.61 2.83 -6.64
N GLU A 70 19.86 4.00 -6.08
CA GLU A 70 20.94 4.91 -6.42
C GLU A 70 21.66 5.28 -5.11
N SER A 71 22.43 4.33 -4.60
CA SER A 71 23.22 4.54 -3.37
C SER A 71 24.40 5.51 -3.59
N GLU A 72 24.89 5.61 -4.83
CA GLU A 72 25.88 6.56 -5.30
C GLU A 72 25.32 7.31 -6.52
N GLU A 73 25.60 8.61 -6.62
CA GLU A 73 25.11 9.47 -7.71
C GLU A 73 25.46 8.88 -9.09
N GLU A 74 24.46 8.81 -9.98
CA GLU A 74 24.55 8.24 -11.32
C GLU A 74 24.86 6.73 -11.39
N GLN A 75 24.86 6.02 -10.25
CA GLN A 75 25.05 4.56 -10.18
C GLN A 75 23.79 3.86 -9.70
N TYR A 76 23.14 3.14 -10.62
CA TYR A 76 21.88 2.47 -10.35
C TYR A 76 22.05 0.95 -10.14
N ASN A 77 21.47 0.43 -9.07
CA ASN A 77 21.33 -1.00 -8.79
C ASN A 77 19.84 -1.35 -8.61
N PHE A 78 19.30 -2.13 -9.54
CA PHE A 78 17.92 -2.61 -9.49
C PHE A 78 17.81 -4.09 -9.11
N GLU A 79 18.91 -4.78 -8.79
CA GLU A 79 18.95 -6.23 -8.60
C GLU A 79 17.90 -6.75 -7.61
N ASP A 80 17.76 -6.09 -6.45
CA ASP A 80 16.78 -6.48 -5.43
C ASP A 80 15.33 -6.20 -5.87
N LEU A 81 15.09 -5.09 -6.57
CA LEU A 81 13.76 -4.74 -7.07
C LEU A 81 13.34 -5.68 -8.19
N ASP A 82 14.24 -5.94 -9.14
CA ASP A 82 14.02 -6.87 -10.26
C ASP A 82 13.76 -8.28 -9.74
N TRP A 83 14.49 -8.72 -8.70
CA TRP A 83 14.23 -10.00 -8.06
C TRP A 83 12.83 -10.04 -7.41
N GLN A 84 12.40 -8.99 -6.71
CA GLN A 84 11.08 -8.93 -6.10
C GLN A 84 9.96 -9.01 -7.16
N ILE A 85 10.08 -8.24 -8.24
CA ILE A 85 9.11 -8.24 -9.35
C ILE A 85 9.05 -9.62 -9.99
N LYS A 86 10.20 -10.16 -10.41
CA LYS A 86 10.27 -11.46 -11.07
C LYS A 86 9.70 -12.58 -10.19
N THR A 87 10.01 -12.57 -8.89
CA THR A 87 9.51 -13.56 -7.94
C THR A 87 7.99 -13.49 -7.80
N ALA A 88 7.39 -12.29 -7.79
CA ALA A 88 5.94 -12.12 -7.76
C ALA A 88 5.25 -12.47 -9.08
N GLU A 89 5.95 -12.39 -10.23
CA GLU A 89 5.41 -12.81 -11.52
C GLU A 89 5.42 -14.34 -11.68
N GLU A 90 6.41 -15.02 -11.11
CA GLU A 90 6.59 -16.47 -11.23
C GLU A 90 5.70 -17.31 -10.28
N LYS A 91 5.18 -16.72 -9.19
CA LYS A 91 4.45 -17.41 -8.10
C LYS A 91 2.99 -16.94 -7.93
#